data_AF-A0A2V8XRY2-F1
#
_entry.id   AF-A0A2V8XRY2-F1
#
_cell.length_a   1.000
_cell.length_b   1.000
_cell.length_c   1.000
_cell.angle_alpha   90.00
_cell.angle_beta   90.00
_cell.angle_gamma   90.00
#
_symmetry.space_group_name_H-M   'P 1'
#
loop_
_entity.id
_entity.type
_entity.pdbx_description
1 polymer ?
#
loop_
_entity_poly.entity_id
_entity_poly.type
_entity_poly.pdbx_seq_one_letter_code
_entity_poly.pdbx_strand_id
1 'polypeptide(L)'
;MPMRIIPDENQPSAAIEIPLEKPLPDYDLLQLEQPTPRDIDVILVTQGFRDLVDDARGILTELIAAPPAEHHSSGDVLEIDLATASAHPLEITQLTGAICPDDEETYRPGLWIVLRDPAAPPKAPLPKSSLQRISAIAAELVKRLQLA
;
A
#
# COMPACT_ATOMS: atom_id res chain seq x y z
N MET A 1 -6.89 12.54 3.98
CA MET A 1 -5.41 12.63 4.03
C MET A 1 -4.84 11.73 2.95
N PRO A 2 -3.86 12.17 2.17
CA PRO A 2 -3.29 11.32 1.13
C PRO A 2 -2.53 10.12 1.73
N MET A 3 -2.47 9.03 0.97
CA MET A 3 -1.59 7.88 1.22
C MET A 3 -0.16 8.32 1.61
N ARG A 4 0.42 7.66 2.62
CA ARG A 4 1.78 7.95 3.11
C ARG A 4 2.68 6.74 2.96
N ILE A 5 3.93 6.97 2.56
CA ILE A 5 4.97 5.94 2.49
C ILE A 5 6.09 6.36 3.44
N ILE A 6 6.39 5.49 4.39
CA ILE A 6 7.32 5.74 5.50
C ILE A 6 8.46 4.71 5.40
N PRO A 7 9.62 5.07 4.83
CA PRO A 7 10.78 4.18 4.81
C PRO A 7 11.33 3.93 6.21
N ASP A 8 11.77 2.70 6.49
CA ASP A 8 12.56 2.38 7.68
C ASP A 8 14.03 2.73 7.42
N GLU A 9 14.63 3.56 8.27
CA GLU A 9 16.04 3.94 8.15
C GLU A 9 16.99 2.80 8.54
N ASN A 10 16.50 1.84 9.31
CA ASN A 10 17.27 0.75 9.90
C ASN A 10 16.93 -0.60 9.31
N GLN A 11 16.02 -0.68 8.34
CA GLN A 11 15.66 -1.94 7.66
C GLN A 11 15.30 -1.67 6.20
N PRO A 12 15.51 -2.67 5.32
CA PRO A 12 15.12 -2.56 3.92
C PRO A 12 13.60 -2.74 3.76
N SER A 13 12.81 -1.93 4.44
CA SER A 13 11.35 -1.94 4.40
C SER A 13 10.76 -0.54 4.38
N ALA A 14 9.53 -0.42 3.89
CA ALA A 14 8.72 0.77 4.04
C ALA A 14 7.32 0.38 4.50
N ALA A 15 6.78 1.17 5.41
CA ALA A 15 5.37 1.14 5.75
C ALA A 15 4.58 2.04 4.79
N ILE A 16 3.35 1.63 4.50
CA ILE A 16 2.40 2.33 3.65
C ILE A 16 1.12 2.45 4.47
N GLU A 17 0.68 3.67 4.66
CA GLU A 17 -0.58 4.00 5.32
C GLU A 17 -1.55 4.53 4.27
N ILE A 18 -2.68 3.84 4.11
CA ILE A 18 -3.72 4.19 3.14
C ILE A 18 -5.03 4.41 3.91
N PRO A 19 -5.40 5.65 4.23
CA PRO A 19 -6.71 5.92 4.82
C PRO A 19 -7.83 5.68 3.81
N LEU A 20 -8.97 5.19 4.30
CA LEU A 20 -10.19 5.11 3.49
C LEU A 20 -10.82 6.50 3.39
N GLU A 21 -10.76 7.10 2.21
CA GLU A 21 -11.27 8.47 2.00
C GLU A 21 -12.74 8.52 1.58
N LYS A 22 -13.22 7.46 0.93
CA LYS A 22 -14.57 7.37 0.38
C LYS A 22 -15.29 6.12 0.90
N PRO A 23 -16.62 6.17 1.11
CA PRO A 23 -17.41 4.99 1.41
C PRO A 23 -17.17 3.89 0.38
N LEU A 24 -17.10 2.65 0.84
CA LEU A 24 -17.00 1.47 -0.01
C LEU A 24 -18.23 0.57 0.22
N PRO A 25 -19.31 0.76 -0.57
CA PRO A 25 -20.55 -0.01 -0.41
C PRO A 25 -20.36 -1.51 -0.61
N ASP A 26 -19.42 -1.92 -1.47
CA ASP A 26 -19.15 -3.34 -1.76
C ASP A 26 -18.65 -4.11 -0.52
N TYR A 27 -18.11 -3.40 0.47
CA TYR A 27 -17.65 -3.95 1.75
C TYR A 27 -18.54 -3.51 2.92
N ASP A 28 -19.75 -2.99 2.67
CA ASP A 28 -20.62 -2.40 3.70
C ASP A 28 -19.96 -1.28 4.53
N LEU A 29 -18.89 -0.65 4.02
CA LEU A 29 -18.14 0.41 4.68
C LEU A 29 -18.70 1.78 4.31
N LEU A 30 -19.86 2.12 4.85
CA LEU A 30 -20.60 3.34 4.48
C LEU A 30 -20.18 4.59 5.25
N GLN A 31 -19.89 4.45 6.55
CA GLN A 31 -19.50 5.56 7.42
C GLN A 31 -18.12 5.31 8.00
N LEU A 32 -17.15 6.09 7.53
CA LEU A 32 -15.73 5.90 7.81
C LEU A 32 -15.19 6.86 8.87
N GLU A 33 -15.70 8.09 8.85
CA GLU A 33 -15.29 9.14 9.78
C GLU A 33 -15.95 8.92 11.13
N GLN A 34 -15.12 8.83 12.17
CA GLN A 34 -15.56 8.67 13.54
C GLN A 34 -14.89 9.69 14.46
N PRO A 35 -15.58 10.14 15.51
CA PRO A 35 -15.04 11.11 16.46
C PRO A 35 -14.01 10.49 17.43
N THR A 36 -13.98 9.17 17.56
CA THR A 36 -13.02 8.50 18.44
C THR A 36 -12.34 7.31 17.77
N PRO A 37 -11.10 6.96 18.14
CA PRO A 37 -10.43 5.77 17.62
C PRO A 37 -11.20 4.48 17.95
N ARG A 38 -11.91 4.45 19.08
CA ARG A 38 -12.64 3.27 19.53
C ARG A 38 -13.82 2.91 18.63
N ASP A 39 -14.42 3.90 18.00
CA ASP A 39 -15.47 3.69 17.02
C ASP A 39 -14.90 3.08 15.72
N ILE A 40 -13.64 3.39 15.39
CA ILE A 40 -12.92 2.77 14.27
C ILE A 40 -12.60 1.31 14.58
N ASP A 41 -12.24 0.96 15.81
CA ASP A 41 -12.00 -0.45 16.20
C ASP A 41 -13.20 -1.34 15.83
N VAL A 42 -14.43 -0.84 16.01
CA VAL A 42 -15.65 -1.56 15.64
C VAL A 42 -15.71 -1.81 14.13
N ILE A 43 -15.27 -0.86 13.31
CA ILE A 43 -15.19 -0.98 11.85
C ILE A 43 -14.11 -2.00 11.46
N LEU A 44 -12.92 -1.92 12.05
CA LEU A 44 -11.79 -2.79 11.73
C LEU A 44 -12.06 -4.29 12.00
N VAL A 45 -13.00 -4.60 12.89
CA VAL A 45 -13.39 -5.99 13.18
C VAL A 45 -14.57 -6.49 12.35
N THR A 46 -15.24 -5.63 11.56
CA THR A 46 -16.35 -6.03 10.67
C THR A 46 -15.91 -7.03 9.62
N GLN A 47 -16.86 -7.81 9.09
CA GLN A 47 -16.57 -8.73 8.00
C GLN A 47 -16.14 -7.97 6.74
N GLY A 48 -16.85 -6.90 6.38
CA GLY A 48 -16.51 -6.12 5.19
C GLY A 48 -15.10 -5.52 5.22
N PHE A 49 -14.63 -5.04 6.38
CA PHE A 49 -13.25 -4.58 6.49
C PHE A 49 -12.23 -5.73 6.35
N ARG A 50 -12.54 -6.92 6.86
CA ARG A 50 -11.67 -8.10 6.68
C ARG A 50 -11.62 -8.53 5.22
N ASP A 51 -12.76 -8.53 4.54
CA ASP A 51 -12.86 -8.84 3.11
C ASP A 51 -12.03 -7.84 2.29
N LEU A 52 -12.06 -6.54 2.63
CA LEU A 52 -11.19 -5.53 2.05
C LEU A 52 -9.69 -5.83 2.26
N VAL A 53 -9.30 -6.24 3.46
CA VAL A 53 -7.90 -6.60 3.77
C VAL A 53 -7.45 -7.83 2.97
N ASP A 54 -8.33 -8.82 2.80
CA ASP A 54 -8.05 -10.03 2.04
C ASP A 54 -7.95 -9.74 0.53
N ASP A 55 -8.84 -8.93 -0.02
CA ASP A 55 -8.78 -8.47 -1.41
C ASP A 55 -7.55 -7.61 -1.67
N ALA A 56 -7.21 -6.71 -0.73
CA ALA A 56 -5.99 -5.93 -0.78
C ALA A 56 -4.75 -6.84 -0.80
N ARG A 57 -4.76 -7.95 -0.04
CA ARG A 57 -3.67 -8.93 -0.05
C ARG A 57 -3.53 -9.62 -1.40
N GLY A 58 -4.66 -10.03 -2.00
CA GLY A 58 -4.69 -10.67 -3.30
C GLY A 58 -4.12 -9.75 -4.38
N ILE A 59 -4.66 -8.54 -4.49
CA ILE A 59 -4.21 -7.54 -5.46
C ILE A 59 -2.75 -7.15 -5.23
N LEU A 60 -2.33 -6.95 -3.99
CA LEU A 60 -0.95 -6.59 -3.67
C LEU A 60 0.02 -7.71 -4.06
N THR A 61 -0.37 -8.97 -3.86
CA THR A 61 0.44 -10.13 -4.27
C THR A 61 0.60 -10.18 -5.79
N GLU A 62 -0.46 -9.90 -6.54
CA GLU A 62 -0.39 -9.77 -8.00
C GLU A 62 0.51 -8.63 -8.44
N LEU A 63 0.38 -7.45 -7.83
CA LEU A 63 1.18 -6.26 -8.16
C LEU A 63 2.66 -6.44 -7.81
N ILE A 64 2.98 -7.19 -6.76
CA ILE A 64 4.35 -7.55 -6.41
C ILE A 64 4.95 -8.51 -7.45
N ALA A 65 4.17 -9.48 -7.91
CA ALA A 65 4.59 -10.46 -8.91
C ALA A 65 4.73 -9.85 -10.32
N ALA A 66 3.85 -8.91 -10.65
CA ALA A 66 3.84 -8.18 -11.91
C ALA A 66 3.71 -6.67 -11.64
N PRO A 67 4.83 -5.98 -11.32
CA PRO A 67 4.83 -4.55 -11.02
C PRO A 67 4.25 -3.73 -12.19
N PRO A 68 3.50 -2.66 -11.92
CA PRO A 68 3.01 -1.78 -12.97
C PRO A 68 4.19 -1.23 -13.78
N ALA A 69 4.08 -1.30 -15.12
CA ALA A 69 5.12 -0.80 -16.00
C ALA A 69 5.30 0.70 -15.77
N GLU A 70 6.51 1.13 -15.41
CA GLU A 70 6.84 2.55 -15.35
C GLU A 70 6.61 3.14 -16.75
N HIS A 71 5.75 4.16 -16.86
CA HIS A 71 5.58 4.90 -18.11
C HIS A 71 6.85 5.72 -18.40
N HIS A 72 7.87 5.05 -18.93
CA HIS A 72 8.99 5.71 -19.59
C HIS A 72 8.45 6.32 -20.89
N SER A 73 8.12 7.61 -20.83
CA SER A 73 7.88 8.42 -22.02
C SER A 73 9.21 8.66 -22.73
N SER A 74 9.67 7.69 -23.50
CA SER A 74 10.70 7.91 -24.51
C SER A 74 10.33 7.08 -25.73
N GLY A 75 9.76 7.74 -26.73
CA GLY A 75 9.74 7.20 -28.07
C GLY A 75 11.18 7.12 -28.57
N ASP A 76 11.80 5.96 -28.42
CA ASP A 76 12.80 5.49 -29.38
C ASP A 76 12.96 3.97 -29.28
N VAL A 77 13.18 3.40 -30.45
CA VAL A 77 13.42 2.01 -30.87
C VAL A 77 13.56 0.90 -29.80
N LEU A 78 12.85 -0.21 -30.05
CA LEU A 78 13.08 -1.59 -29.61
C LEU A 78 14.48 -1.88 -29.01
N GLU A 79 14.68 -1.59 -27.73
CA GLU A 79 15.64 -2.29 -26.88
C GLU A 79 14.83 -3.22 -25.99
N ILE A 80 14.91 -4.52 -26.27
CA ILE A 80 14.47 -5.55 -25.33
C ILE A 80 15.43 -5.43 -24.15
N ASP A 81 15.02 -4.65 -23.15
CA ASP A 81 15.80 -4.37 -21.97
C ASP A 81 15.90 -5.62 -21.11
N LEU A 82 16.88 -6.48 -21.44
CA LEU A 82 17.34 -7.59 -20.61
C LEU A 82 17.87 -7.12 -19.24
N ALA A 83 17.87 -5.81 -18.94
CA ALA A 83 18.15 -5.25 -17.62
C ALA A 83 16.90 -5.15 -16.70
N THR A 84 15.78 -5.80 -17.02
CA THR A 84 14.85 -6.34 -16.00
C THR A 84 15.48 -7.53 -15.23
N ALA A 85 16.79 -7.43 -14.97
CA ALA A 85 17.56 -8.37 -14.18
C ALA A 85 17.02 -8.34 -12.74
N SER A 86 16.10 -9.25 -12.46
CA SER A 86 15.80 -9.77 -11.11
C SER A 86 15.74 -8.69 -10.03
N ALA A 87 14.90 -7.67 -10.23
CA ALA A 87 14.41 -6.93 -9.08
C ALA A 87 13.68 -7.97 -8.22
N HIS A 88 14.28 -8.36 -7.09
CA HIS A 88 13.68 -9.40 -6.27
C HIS A 88 12.27 -8.94 -5.89
N PRO A 89 11.29 -9.87 -5.87
CA PRO A 89 9.95 -9.53 -5.49
C PRO A 89 9.99 -8.95 -4.07
N LEU A 90 9.31 -7.82 -3.88
CA LEU A 90 9.09 -7.29 -2.54
C LEU A 90 8.29 -8.31 -1.75
N GLU A 91 8.49 -8.36 -0.44
CA GLU A 91 7.75 -9.26 0.44
C GLU A 91 6.76 -8.47 1.29
N ILE A 92 5.54 -8.96 1.41
CA ILE A 92 4.55 -8.42 2.35
C ILE A 92 4.91 -8.95 3.73
N THR A 93 5.49 -8.11 4.58
CA THR A 93 5.80 -8.48 5.97
C THR A 93 4.60 -8.26 6.88
N GLN A 94 3.78 -7.25 6.59
CA GLN A 94 2.55 -6.96 7.31
C GLN A 94 1.51 -6.37 6.35
N LEU A 95 0.25 -6.76 6.56
CA LEU A 95 -0.92 -6.11 5.97
C LEU A 95 -2.06 -6.26 6.96
N THR A 96 -2.47 -5.15 7.58
CA THR A 96 -3.47 -5.08 8.64
C THR A 96 -4.34 -3.84 8.49
N GLY A 97 -5.44 -3.78 9.25
CA GLY A 97 -6.16 -2.52 9.47
C GLY A 97 -5.35 -1.55 10.32
N ALA A 98 -5.66 -0.26 10.16
CA ALA A 98 -5.12 0.84 10.94
C ALA A 98 -6.19 1.90 11.22
N ILE A 99 -5.93 2.68 12.25
CA ILE A 99 -6.68 3.89 12.58
C ILE A 99 -5.85 5.06 12.09
N CYS A 100 -6.34 5.74 11.07
CA CYS A 100 -5.69 6.91 10.48
C CYS A 100 -6.33 8.18 11.07
N PRO A 101 -5.64 8.92 11.94
CA PRO A 101 -6.12 10.21 12.42
C PRO A 101 -5.98 11.28 11.33
N ASP A 102 -6.95 12.18 11.26
CA ASP A 102 -6.89 13.43 10.51
C ASP A 102 -6.47 14.59 11.44
N ASP A 103 -6.08 15.72 10.86
CA ASP A 103 -5.63 16.92 11.60
C ASP A 103 -6.77 17.58 12.42
N GLU A 104 -8.03 17.20 12.15
CA GLU A 104 -9.25 17.73 12.78
C GLU A 104 -9.85 16.78 13.85
N GLU A 105 -9.03 15.96 14.51
CA GLU A 105 -9.48 14.97 15.52
C GLU A 105 -10.53 13.96 14.99
N THR A 106 -10.61 13.82 13.68
CA THR A 106 -11.45 12.83 13.01
C THR A 106 -10.62 11.59 12.71
N TYR A 107 -11.17 10.41 12.98
CA TYR A 107 -10.48 9.14 12.74
C TYR A 107 -11.13 8.41 11.58
N ARG A 108 -10.32 7.72 10.78
CA ARG A 108 -10.79 6.87 9.68
C ARG A 108 -10.14 5.49 9.78
N PRO A 109 -10.81 4.41 9.34
CA PRO A 109 -10.12 3.16 9.10
C PRO A 109 -9.15 3.33 7.92
N GLY A 110 -8.13 2.49 7.86
CA GLY A 110 -7.19 2.45 6.74
C GLY A 110 -6.43 1.13 6.68
N LEU A 111 -5.63 0.97 5.64
CA LEU A 111 -4.71 -0.15 5.48
C LEU A 111 -3.32 0.25 5.95
N TRP A 112 -2.70 -0.62 6.74
CA TRP A 112 -1.29 -0.56 7.09
C TRP A 112 -0.55 -1.72 6.45
N ILE A 113 0.36 -1.39 5.54
CA ILE A 113 1.10 -2.36 4.74
C ILE A 113 2.59 -2.15 5.01
N VAL A 114 3.33 -3.22 5.23
CA VAL A 114 4.80 -3.16 5.30
C VAL A 114 5.35 -4.04 4.20
N LEU A 115 6.11 -3.42 3.31
CA LEU A 115 6.82 -4.09 2.23
C LEU A 115 8.31 -4.08 2.51
N ARG A 116 8.96 -5.23 2.28
CA ARG A 116 10.40 -5.41 2.45
C ARG A 116 11.05 -5.78 1.13
N ASP A 117 12.25 -5.27 0.89
CA ASP A 117 13.12 -5.76 -0.17
C ASP A 117 14.11 -6.78 0.41
N PRO A 118 13.94 -8.09 0.12
CA PRO A 118 14.82 -9.12 0.66
C PRO A 118 16.23 -9.09 0.04
N ALA A 119 16.42 -8.45 -1.12
CA ALA A 119 17.72 -8.34 -1.77
C ALA A 119 18.55 -7.16 -1.26
N ALA A 120 17.93 -6.20 -0.58
CA ALA A 120 18.62 -5.08 -0.01
C ALA A 120 19.39 -5.47 1.27
N PRO A 121 20.52 -4.78 1.59
CA PRO A 121 21.33 -5.12 2.74
C PRO A 121 20.53 -5.03 4.05
N PRO A 122 20.69 -5.99 4.98
CA PRO A 122 20.10 -5.88 6.30
C PRO A 122 20.66 -4.65 7.02
N LYS A 123 19.84 -4.02 7.86
CA LYS A 123 20.22 -2.82 8.63
C LYS A 123 20.53 -1.58 7.78
N ALA A 124 20.05 -1.54 6.55
CA ALA A 124 20.17 -0.39 5.66
C ALA A 124 18.77 0.03 5.18
N PRO A 125 18.57 1.32 4.88
CA PRO A 125 17.34 1.81 4.30
C PRO A 125 17.12 1.24 2.89
N LEU A 126 15.88 1.27 2.44
CA LEU A 126 15.53 0.89 1.08
C LEU A 126 16.29 1.73 0.03
N PRO A 127 16.79 1.10 -1.06
CA PRO A 127 17.22 1.82 -2.24
C PRO A 127 16.10 2.69 -2.82
N LYS A 128 16.47 3.82 -3.45
CA LYS A 128 15.50 4.73 -4.08
C LYS A 128 14.63 4.03 -5.14
N SER A 129 15.20 3.10 -5.90
CA SER A 129 14.48 2.29 -6.89
C SER A 129 13.40 1.41 -6.25
N SER A 130 13.68 0.79 -5.09
CA SER A 130 12.70 -0.01 -4.35
C SER A 130 11.59 0.88 -3.77
N LEU A 131 11.91 2.10 -3.32
CA LEU A 131 10.90 3.07 -2.89
C LEU A 131 10.00 3.54 -4.03
N GLN A 132 10.55 3.77 -5.23
CA GLN A 132 9.76 4.11 -6.42
C GLN A 132 8.79 2.98 -6.79
N ARG A 133 9.28 1.74 -6.79
CA ARG A 133 8.44 0.53 -6.99
C ARG A 133 7.31 0.43 -5.96
N ILE A 134 7.62 0.63 -4.68
CA ILE A 134 6.62 0.63 -3.61
C ILE A 134 5.57 1.72 -3.85
N SER A 135 5.99 2.91 -4.25
CA SER A 135 5.08 4.01 -4.57
C SER A 135 4.15 3.68 -5.74
N ALA A 136 4.68 3.11 -6.82
CA ALA A 136 3.89 2.70 -7.99
C ALA A 136 2.89 1.59 -7.64
N ILE A 137 3.32 0.58 -6.88
CA ILE A 137 2.44 -0.51 -6.39
C ILE A 137 1.34 0.06 -5.50
N ALA A 138 1.66 0.95 -4.56
CA ALA A 138 0.69 1.54 -3.65
C ALA A 138 -0.35 2.39 -4.38
N ALA A 139 0.07 3.19 -5.37
CA ALA A 139 -0.83 3.98 -6.19
C ALA A 139 -1.78 3.10 -7.03
N GLU A 140 -1.27 2.02 -7.63
CA GLU A 140 -2.10 1.08 -8.39
C GLU A 140 -3.05 0.29 -7.48
N LEU A 141 -2.63 -0.05 -6.25
CA LEU A 141 -3.49 -0.69 -5.24
C LEU A 141 -4.67 0.22 -4.86
N VAL A 142 -4.40 1.49 -4.55
CA VAL A 142 -5.43 2.51 -4.25
C VAL A 142 -6.45 2.61 -5.39
N LYS A 143 -5.96 2.62 -6.63
CA LYS A 143 -6.80 2.70 -7.82
C LYS A 143 -7.67 1.46 -8.01
N ARG A 144 -7.11 0.26 -7.87
CA ARG A 144 -7.86 -1.01 -8.05
C ARG A 144 -8.92 -1.22 -6.96
N LEU A 145 -8.60 -0.84 -5.73
CA LEU A 145 -9.53 -0.90 -4.59
C LEU A 145 -10.46 0.31 -4.47
N GLN A 146 -10.29 1.33 -5.32
CA GLN A 146 -11.10 2.56 -5.33
C GLN A 146 -11.10 3.31 -3.97
N LEU A 147 -9.95 3.34 -3.30
CA LEU A 147 -9.83 3.89 -1.93
C LEU A 147 -9.81 5.43 -1.87
N ALA A 148 -9.52 6.10 -2.99
CA ALA A 148 -9.35 7.54 -3.12
C ALA A 148 -9.97 8.12 -4.39
#